data_AF-A0A0S8DDU1-F1
#
_entry.id   AF-A0A0S8DDU1-F1
#
_cell.length_a   1.000
_cell.length_b   1.000
_cell.length_c   1.000
_cell.angle_alpha   90.00
_cell.angle_beta   90.00
_cell.angle_gamma   90.00
#
_symmetry.space_group_name_H-M   'P 1'
#
loop_
_entity.id
_entity.type
_entity.pdbx_description
1 polymer ?
#
loop_
_entity_poly.entity_id
_entity_poly.type
_entity_poly.pdbx_seq_one_letter_code
_entity_poly.pdbx_strand_id
1 'polypeptide(L)' 'MCKKLTCSTFFVLMLGLALTSTAGAADPDLVGWWKFEEESGILYDQSDNHNDATSFDGVLYQQPGREGYA' A
#
# COMPACT_ATOMS: atom_id res chain seq x y z
N MET A 1 -25.04 23.66 -24.28
CA MET A 1 -24.03 23.36 -23.24
C MET A 1 -23.97 21.88 -22.83
N CYS A 2 -24.87 21.01 -23.30
CA CYS A 2 -24.96 19.60 -22.87
C CYS A 2 -23.77 18.73 -23.32
N LYS A 3 -23.26 18.88 -24.55
CA LYS A 3 -22.18 18.02 -25.08
C LYS A 3 -20.82 18.21 -24.38
N LYS A 4 -20.50 19.45 -23.96
CA LYS A 4 -19.26 19.77 -23.22
C LYS A 4 -19.29 19.23 -21.78
N LEU A 5 -20.43 19.33 -21.11
CA LEU A 5 -20.62 18.84 -19.74
C LEU A 5 -20.61 17.30 -19.68
N THR A 6 -21.23 16.65 -20.66
CA THR A 6 -21.23 15.19 -20.78
C THR A 6 -19.81 14.65 -21.06
N CYS A 7 -19.05 15.28 -21.97
CA CYS A 7 -17.66 14.87 -22.22
C CYS A 7 -16.77 15.03 -20.98
N SER A 8 -16.92 16.16 -20.26
CA SER A 8 -16.14 16.44 -19.05
C SER A 8 -16.42 15.43 -17.93
N THR A 9 -17.69 15.03 -17.76
CA THR A 9 -18.07 14.05 -16.73
C THR A 9 -17.56 12.65 -17.06
N PHE A 10 -17.63 12.22 -18.31
CA PHE A 10 -17.01 10.96 -18.73
C PHE A 10 -15.49 10.97 -18.56
N PHE A 11 -14.82 12.08 -18.87
CA PHE A 11 -13.37 12.18 -18.70
C PHE A 11 -12.96 12.04 -17.23
N VAL A 12 -13.66 12.71 -16.31
CA VAL A 12 -13.44 12.59 -14.86
C VAL A 12 -13.72 11.16 -14.38
N LEU A 13 -14.77 10.51 -14.88
CA LEU A 13 -15.13 9.14 -14.52
C LEU A 13 -14.05 8.14 -14.96
N MET A 14 -13.57 8.25 -16.20
CA MET A 14 -12.52 7.39 -16.75
C MET A 14 -11.17 7.62 -16.04
N LEU A 15 -10.85 8.85 -15.68
CA LEU A 15 -9.67 9.17 -14.88
C LEU A 15 -9.79 8.55 -13.48
N GLY A 16 -10.94 8.70 -12.82
CA GLY A 16 -11.18 8.07 -11.52
C GLY A 16 -11.06 6.55 -11.54
N LEU A 17 -11.57 5.90 -12.59
CA LEU A 17 -11.49 4.45 -12.78
C LEU A 17 -10.05 3.97 -13.08
N ALA A 18 -9.28 4.77 -13.82
CA ALA A 18 -7.87 4.46 -14.09
C ALA A 18 -6.99 4.62 -12.84
N LEU A 19 -7.28 5.59 -11.97
CA LEU A 19 -6.57 5.73 -10.70
C LEU A 19 -6.86 4.59 -9.72
N THR A 20 -8.07 4.02 -9.74
CA THR A 20 -8.40 2.89 -8.84
C THR A 20 -7.83 1.56 -9.32
N SER A 21 -7.57 1.38 -10.61
CA SER A 21 -7.03 0.13 -11.15
C SER A 21 -5.54 -0.10 -10.88
N THR A 22 -4.81 0.93 -10.42
CA THR A 22 -3.39 0.80 -10.04
C THR A 22 -3.19 0.45 -8.58
N ALA A 23 -4.22 0.60 -7.75
CA ALA A 23 -4.20 0.10 -6.38
C ALA A 23 -4.58 -1.38 -6.43
N GLY A 24 -3.59 -2.27 -6.31
CA GLY A 24 -3.87 -3.66 -5.99
C GLY A 24 -4.72 -3.67 -4.72
N ALA A 25 -5.90 -4.29 -4.77
CA ALA A 25 -6.70 -4.47 -3.57
C ALA A 25 -5.84 -5.20 -2.54
N ALA A 26 -5.75 -4.66 -1.32
CA ALA A 26 -5.10 -5.38 -0.22
C ALA A 26 -5.78 -6.76 -0.09
N ASP A 27 -4.97 -7.81 0.00
CA ASP A 27 -5.49 -9.15 0.24
C ASP A 27 -6.31 -9.12 1.55
N PRO A 28 -7.61 -9.47 1.52
CA PRO A 28 -8.47 -9.43 2.70
C PRO A 28 -8.01 -10.37 3.82
N ASP A 29 -7.21 -11.39 3.48
CA ASP A 29 -6.63 -12.34 4.43
C ASP A 29 -5.21 -11.93 4.87
N LEU A 30 -4.69 -10.78 4.40
CA LEU A 30 -3.39 -10.26 4.81
C LEU A 30 -3.41 -9.94 6.29
N VAL A 31 -2.55 -10.61 7.06
CA VAL A 31 -2.41 -10.37 8.50
C VAL A 31 -1.50 -9.18 8.79
N GLY A 32 -0.49 -8.93 7.94
CA GLY A 32 0.41 -7.78 8.05
C GLY A 32 1.56 -7.87 7.06
N TRP A 33 2.28 -6.78 6.86
CA TRP A 33 3.53 -6.77 6.09
C TRP A 33 4.52 -5.71 6.61
N TRP A 34 5.81 -6.03 6.57
CA TRP A 34 6.88 -5.21 7.16
C TRP A 34 8.02 -4.99 6.16
N LYS A 35 8.65 -3.81 6.18
CA LYS A 35 9.68 -3.41 5.19
C LYS A 35 11.10 -3.80 5.58
N PHE A 36 11.37 -4.14 6.85
CA PHE A 36 12.71 -4.54 7.33
C PHE A 36 13.80 -3.49 7.04
N GLU A 37 13.42 -2.21 7.06
CA GLU A 37 14.29 -1.06 6.79
C GLU A 37 14.55 -0.22 8.06
N GLU A 38 13.90 -0.58 9.17
CA GLU A 38 13.93 0.18 10.41
C GLU A 38 15.13 -0.19 11.30
N GLU A 39 16.03 0.79 11.48
CA GLU A 39 17.18 0.65 12.38
C GLU A 39 16.82 0.70 13.87
N SER A 40 15.54 0.92 14.21
CA SER A 40 15.05 0.99 15.59
C SER A 40 14.86 -0.39 16.24
N GLY A 41 14.87 -1.47 15.45
CA GLY A 41 14.48 -2.81 15.89
C GLY A 41 12.96 -3.01 16.02
N ILE A 42 12.16 -1.98 15.71
CA ILE A 42 10.70 -2.08 15.59
C ILE A 42 10.36 -2.20 14.10
N LEU A 43 9.56 -3.21 13.77
CA LEU A 43 9.02 -3.43 12.43
C LEU A 43 7.57 -2.94 12.44
N TYR A 44 7.32 -1.79 11.80
CA TYR A 44 5.97 -1.23 11.72
C TYR A 44 5.14 -1.99 10.70
N ASP A 45 3.96 -2.44 11.10
CA ASP A 45 3.01 -3.04 10.16
C ASP A 45 2.55 -1.97 9.17
N GLN A 46 2.74 -2.25 7.89
CA GLN A 46 2.35 -1.36 6.81
C GLN A 46 0.95 -1.70 6.28
N SER A 47 0.28 -2.68 6.87
CA SER A 47 -1.15 -2.91 6.71
C SER A 47 -1.98 -2.05 7.67
N ASP A 48 -3.30 -2.06 7.52
CA ASP A 48 -4.23 -1.40 8.44
C ASP A 48 -4.54 -2.27 9.69
N ASN A 49 -3.82 -3.36 9.92
CA ASN A 49 -4.11 -4.30 11.01
C ASN A 49 -3.36 -4.00 12.32
N HIS A 50 -2.42 -3.04 12.32
CA HIS A 50 -1.71 -2.60 13.51
C HIS A 50 -0.90 -3.72 14.21
N ASN A 51 -0.37 -4.67 13.44
CA ASN A 51 0.42 -5.79 13.95
C ASN A 51 1.92 -5.46 14.01
N ASP A 52 2.30 -4.41 14.73
CA ASP A 52 3.71 -4.05 14.89
C ASP A 52 4.52 -5.18 15.52
N ALA A 53 5.73 -5.42 15.01
CA ALA A 53 6.63 -6.46 15.49
C ALA A 53 7.89 -5.87 16.13
N THR A 54 8.50 -6.64 17.03
CA THR A 54 9.78 -6.31 17.67
C THR A 54 10.86 -7.28 17.23
N SER A 55 12.10 -6.81 17.16
CA SER A 55 13.22 -7.66 16.83
C SER A 55 13.49 -8.69 17.90
N PHE A 56 13.88 -9.89 17.46
CA PHE A 56 14.39 -10.92 18.33
C PHE A 56 15.90 -10.74 18.50
N ASP A 57 16.39 -10.86 19.74
CA ASP A 57 17.83 -10.84 20.08
C ASP A 57 18.61 -9.60 19.58
N GLY A 58 17.94 -8.45 19.50
CA GLY A 58 18.58 -7.19 19.11
C GLY A 58 18.99 -7.11 17.64
N VAL A 59 18.40 -7.95 16.77
CA VAL A 59 18.59 -7.85 15.31
C VAL A 59 18.14 -6.47 14.82
N LEU A 60 18.98 -5.85 13.98
CA LEU A 60 18.66 -4.62 13.25
C LEU A 60 18.39 -4.96 11.79
N TYR A 61 17.31 -4.39 11.24
CA TYR A 61 16.91 -4.61 9.87
C TYR A 61 17.31 -3.40 9.01
N GLN A 62 18.26 -3.61 8.10
CA GLN A 62 18.83 -2.56 7.25
C GLN A 62 18.78 -2.94 5.77
N GLN A 63 18.00 -3.97 5.41
CA GLN A 63 17.92 -4.41 4.02
C GLN A 63 16.87 -3.56 3.31
N PRO A 64 17.21 -2.90 2.19
CA PRO A 64 16.21 -2.26 1.35
C PRO A 64 15.17 -3.31 0.95
N GLY A 65 13.91 -3.01 1.25
CA GLY A 65 12.78 -3.81 0.87
C GLY A 65 12.81 -4.02 -0.64
N ARG A 66 12.59 -5.26 -1.07
CA ARG A 66 12.24 -5.56 -2.46
C ARG A 66 10.73 -5.75 -2.51
N GLU A 67 10.08 -5.20 -3.52
CA GLU A 67 8.67 -5.51 -3.79
C GLU A 67 8.53 -7.03 -3.92
N GLY A 68 7.96 -7.66 -2.90
CA GLY A 68 7.55 -9.06 -2.90
C GLY A 68 6.04 -9.09 -3.00
N TYR A 69 5.51 -9.90 -3.91
CA TYR A 69 4.10 -10.26 -3.87
C TYR A 69 3.88 -11.03 -2.56
N ALA A 70 2.99 -10.50 -1.70
CA ALA A 70 2.43 -11.26 -0.59
C ALA A 70 1.74 -12.52 -1.11
#